data_AF-A0A1J4M1T9-F1
#
_entry.id   AF-A0A1J4M1T9-F1
#
_cell.length_a   1.000
_cell.length_b   1.000
_cell.length_c   1.000
_cell.angle_alpha   90.00
_cell.angle_beta   90.00
_cell.angle_gamma   90.00
#
_symmetry.space_group_name_H-M   'P 1'
#
loop_
_entity.id
_entity.type
_entity.pdbx_description
1 polymer ?
#
loop_
_entity_poly.entity_id
_entity_poly.type
_entity_poly.pdbx_seq_one_letter_code
_entity_poly.pdbx_strand_id
1 'polypeptide(L)'
;MSLGQRVSTDRQLTRLLQIGVVLEEVVESRAAHHLETLPPEERDAVDEEVRALLVDAAEESADHRDRLEDLIADLDAETVPYEEINALVDAQYGPPEDTDGVLYDQLANEETAYKFYDDLIEAIEASDSEFAVDRERLLETLRTLREEEKEGAEEVTEIMERRA
;
A
#
# COMPACT_ATOMS: atom_id res chain seq x y z
N MET A 1 -5.43 -11.58 14.91
CA MET A 1 -5.39 -10.72 16.12
C MET A 1 -6.16 -9.47 15.76
N SER A 2 -7.20 -9.08 16.50
CA SER A 2 -8.03 -7.91 16.12
C SER A 2 -7.30 -6.59 16.44
N LEU A 3 -7.27 -5.67 15.47
CA LEU A 3 -6.76 -4.29 15.66
C LEU A 3 -7.68 -3.45 16.56
N GLY A 4 -8.95 -3.82 16.73
CA GLY A 4 -9.95 -3.06 17.50
C GLY A 4 -9.57 -2.76 18.96
N GLN A 5 -8.78 -3.63 19.60
CA GLN A 5 -8.28 -3.37 20.97
C GLN A 5 -7.10 -2.39 21.01
N ARG A 6 -6.55 -1.98 19.86
CA ARG A 6 -5.30 -1.23 19.75
C ARG A 6 -5.47 0.24 19.43
N VAL A 7 -6.65 0.75 19.05
CA VAL A 7 -6.82 2.15 18.61
C VAL A 7 -7.60 2.96 19.64
N SER A 8 -6.98 3.26 20.78
CA SER A 8 -7.61 4.04 21.85
C SER A 8 -6.89 5.35 22.17
N THR A 9 -5.77 5.63 21.50
CA THR A 9 -4.94 6.83 21.73
C THR A 9 -4.35 7.35 20.42
N ASP A 10 -4.06 8.64 20.34
CA ASP A 10 -3.37 9.27 19.19
C ASP A 10 -2.06 8.57 18.85
N ARG A 11 -1.29 8.17 19.86
CA ARG A 11 -0.02 7.45 19.66
C ARG A 11 -0.22 6.12 18.94
N GLN A 12 -1.29 5.39 19.26
CA GLN A 12 -1.59 4.13 18.60
C GLN A 12 -2.10 4.34 17.19
N LEU A 13 -2.97 5.33 16.99
CA LEU A 13 -3.45 5.73 15.66
C LEU A 13 -2.28 6.15 14.77
N THR A 14 -1.41 7.03 15.26
CA THR A 14 -0.17 7.45 14.60
C THR A 14 0.65 6.25 14.16
N ARG A 15 0.85 5.26 15.05
CA ARG A 15 1.66 4.10 14.71
C ARG A 15 1.03 3.23 13.62
N LEU A 16 -0.29 3.18 13.55
CA LEU A 16 -1.01 2.45 12.51
C LEU A 16 -0.97 3.21 11.19
N LEU A 17 -1.15 4.53 11.19
CA LEU A 17 -0.99 5.35 9.98
C LEU A 17 0.44 5.24 9.42
N GLN A 18 1.47 5.26 10.28
CA GLN A 18 2.86 5.01 9.87
C GLN A 18 3.07 3.60 9.30
N ILE A 19 2.30 2.59 9.75
CA ILE A 19 2.34 1.26 9.14
C ILE A 19 1.68 1.32 7.75
N GLY A 20 0.58 2.05 7.59
CA GLY A 20 -0.03 2.31 6.29
C GLY A 20 0.97 2.92 5.31
N VAL A 21 1.66 4.00 5.73
CA VAL A 21 2.72 4.64 4.90
C VAL A 21 3.76 3.62 4.46
N VAL A 22 4.27 2.78 5.37
CA VAL A 22 5.27 1.76 5.00
C VAL A 22 4.69 0.71 4.04
N LEU A 23 3.41 0.36 4.13
CA LEU A 23 2.80 -0.56 3.17
C LEU A 23 2.75 0.06 1.78
N GLU A 24 2.33 1.33 1.68
CA GLU A 24 2.33 2.08 0.41
C GLU A 24 3.73 2.22 -0.18
N GLU A 25 4.72 2.56 0.64
CA GLU A 25 6.11 2.68 0.17
C GLU A 25 6.67 1.34 -0.33
N VAL A 26 6.22 0.21 0.24
CA VAL A 26 6.57 -1.12 -0.26
C VAL A 26 5.89 -1.38 -1.61
N VAL A 27 4.60 -1.09 -1.77
CA VAL A 27 3.89 -1.22 -3.05
C VAL A 27 4.56 -0.36 -4.12
N GLU A 28 4.78 0.94 -3.83
CA GLU A 28 5.44 1.90 -4.71
C GLU A 28 6.83 1.41 -5.15
N SER A 29 7.67 1.02 -4.18
CA SER A 29 9.01 0.53 -4.44
C SER A 29 9.00 -0.74 -5.30
N ARG A 30 8.15 -1.71 -4.96
CA ARG A 30 8.05 -2.97 -5.70
C ARG A 30 7.57 -2.74 -7.13
N ALA A 31 6.51 -1.98 -7.31
CA ALA A 31 5.95 -1.64 -8.61
C ALA A 31 6.97 -0.92 -9.51
N ALA A 32 7.71 0.05 -8.96
CA ALA A 32 8.75 0.77 -9.69
C ALA A 32 9.93 -0.12 -10.13
N HIS A 33 10.34 -1.09 -9.30
CA HIS A 33 11.53 -1.92 -9.56
C HIS A 33 11.25 -3.27 -10.23
N HIS A 34 9.99 -3.71 -10.29
CA HIS A 34 9.64 -5.02 -10.84
C HIS A 34 10.16 -5.24 -12.26
N LEU A 35 9.99 -4.25 -13.15
CA LEU A 35 10.47 -4.37 -14.54
C LEU A 35 11.99 -4.31 -14.64
N GLU A 36 12.65 -3.52 -13.80
CA GLU A 36 14.10 -3.34 -13.84
C GLU A 36 14.86 -4.58 -13.35
N THR A 37 14.24 -5.32 -12.43
CA THR A 37 14.82 -6.50 -11.78
C THR A 37 14.55 -7.81 -12.53
N LEU A 38 13.64 -7.81 -13.51
CA LEU A 38 13.40 -8.96 -14.38
C LEU A 38 14.62 -9.29 -15.28
N PRO A 39 14.83 -10.58 -15.62
CA PRO A 39 15.76 -10.96 -16.67
C PRO A 39 15.45 -10.23 -17.99
N PRO A 40 16.44 -9.81 -18.80
CA PRO A 40 16.19 -9.02 -20.01
C PRO A 40 15.19 -9.66 -20.99
N GLU A 41 15.23 -10.98 -21.15
CA GLU A 41 14.32 -11.72 -22.04
C GLU A 41 12.87 -11.68 -21.53
N GLU A 42 12.66 -11.84 -20.22
CA GLU A 42 11.34 -11.72 -19.58
C GLU A 42 10.85 -10.27 -19.62
N ARG A 43 11.73 -9.32 -19.30
CA ARG A 43 11.40 -7.89 -19.31
C ARG A 43 10.94 -7.43 -20.68
N ASP A 44 11.56 -7.88 -21.76
CA ASP A 44 11.16 -7.51 -23.13
C ASP A 44 9.83 -8.20 -23.55
N ALA A 45 9.46 -9.29 -22.89
CA ALA A 45 8.21 -10.02 -23.10
C ALA A 45 7.03 -9.50 -22.25
N VAL A 46 7.26 -8.60 -21.29
CA VAL A 46 6.19 -8.00 -20.48
C VAL A 46 5.26 -7.15 -21.36
N ASP A 47 3.98 -7.48 -21.31
CA ASP A 47 2.90 -6.79 -22.02
C ASP A 47 2.71 -5.35 -21.55
N GLU A 48 2.30 -4.47 -22.45
CA GLU A 48 2.08 -3.05 -22.14
C GLU A 48 1.05 -2.84 -21.02
N GLU A 49 0.05 -3.71 -20.94
CA GLU A 49 -0.97 -3.69 -19.89
C GLU A 49 -0.37 -3.88 -18.49
N VAL A 50 0.59 -4.81 -18.35
CA VAL A 50 1.29 -5.03 -17.08
C VAL A 50 2.20 -3.84 -16.75
N ARG A 51 2.81 -3.21 -17.76
CA ARG A 51 3.63 -2.01 -17.54
C ARG A 51 2.80 -0.83 -17.05
N ALA A 52 1.64 -0.62 -17.66
CA ALA A 52 0.72 0.44 -17.26
C ALA A 52 0.27 0.22 -15.82
N LEU A 53 -0.17 -1.00 -15.48
CA LEU A 53 -0.56 -1.36 -14.12
C LEU A 53 0.54 -1.04 -13.08
N LEU A 54 1.81 -1.37 -13.36
CA LEU A 54 2.90 -1.11 -12.42
C LEU A 54 3.22 0.38 -12.28
N VAL A 55 3.05 1.17 -13.34
CA VAL A 55 3.20 2.63 -13.26
C VAL A 55 2.07 3.23 -12.43
N ASP A 56 0.83 2.83 -12.73
CA ASP A 56 -0.35 3.33 -12.04
C ASP A 56 -0.30 2.97 -10.54
N ALA A 57 0.07 1.73 -10.19
CA ALA A 57 0.24 1.32 -8.80
C ALA A 57 1.34 2.11 -8.06
N ALA A 58 2.46 2.42 -8.73
CA ALA A 58 3.51 3.23 -8.12
C ALA A 58 3.06 4.68 -7.87
N GLU A 59 2.34 5.29 -8.81
CA GLU A 59 1.80 6.64 -8.68
C GLU A 59 0.69 6.70 -7.62
N GLU A 60 -0.19 5.71 -7.60
CA GLU A 60 -1.30 5.61 -6.63
C GLU A 60 -0.79 5.45 -5.20
N SER A 61 0.14 4.51 -4.94
CA SER A 61 0.72 4.35 -3.61
C SER A 61 1.51 5.59 -3.15
N ALA A 62 2.16 6.31 -4.08
CA ALA A 62 2.81 7.59 -3.77
C ALA A 62 1.78 8.65 -3.31
N ASP A 63 0.62 8.72 -3.96
CA ASP A 63 -0.47 9.59 -3.54
C ASP A 63 -1.09 9.13 -2.20
N HIS A 64 -1.19 7.82 -1.96
CA HIS A 64 -1.71 7.25 -0.72
C HIS A 64 -0.83 7.62 0.47
N ARG A 65 0.49 7.46 0.36
CA ARG A 65 1.42 7.86 1.43
C ARG A 65 1.33 9.36 1.74
N ASP A 66 1.22 10.23 0.73
CA ASP A 66 1.08 11.67 0.93
C ASP A 66 -0.19 12.00 1.74
N ARG A 67 -1.32 11.34 1.42
CA ARG A 67 -2.59 11.50 2.17
C ARG A 67 -2.48 11.01 3.61
N LEU A 68 -1.73 9.93 3.86
CA LEU A 68 -1.49 9.43 5.22
C LEU A 68 -0.53 10.32 6.01
N GLU A 69 0.49 10.87 5.37
CA GLU A 69 1.42 11.83 5.98
C GLU A 69 0.69 13.09 6.45
N ASP A 70 -0.26 13.59 5.66
CA ASP A 70 -1.13 14.70 6.07
C ASP A 70 -1.95 14.38 7.34
N LEU A 71 -2.43 13.15 7.49
CA LEU A 71 -3.13 12.71 8.71
C LEU A 71 -2.18 12.57 9.90
N ILE A 72 -0.95 12.11 9.67
CA ILE A 72 0.10 11.96 10.70
C ILE A 72 0.58 13.34 11.18
N ALA A 73 0.68 14.32 10.29
CA ALA A 73 1.05 15.69 10.63
C ALA A 73 0.05 16.34 11.60
N ASP A 74 -1.25 16.08 11.42
CA ASP A 74 -2.29 16.55 12.35
C ASP A 74 -2.19 15.92 13.76
N LEU A 75 -1.47 14.80 13.88
CA LEU A 75 -1.16 14.13 15.14
C LEU A 75 0.20 14.56 15.73
N ASP A 76 0.86 15.58 15.16
CA ASP A 76 2.17 16.12 15.56
C ASP A 76 3.27 15.02 15.56
N ALA A 77 3.27 14.19 14.52
CA ALA A 77 4.20 13.08 14.33
C ALA A 77 4.87 13.11 12.95
N GLU A 78 5.95 12.31 12.79
CA GLU A 78 6.76 12.24 11.57
C GLU A 78 6.78 10.80 11.02
N THR A 79 7.05 10.66 9.71
CA THR A 79 7.26 9.39 9.01
C THR A 79 8.75 9.11 8.77
N VAL A 80 9.05 7.86 8.40
CA VAL A 80 10.38 7.52 7.86
C VAL A 80 10.38 7.96 6.39
N PRO A 81 11.48 8.53 5.86
CA PRO A 81 11.54 8.91 4.46
C PRO A 81 11.48 7.69 3.52
N TYR A 82 10.78 7.85 2.40
CA TYR A 82 10.67 6.84 1.34
C TYR A 82 12.02 6.24 0.93
N GLU A 83 13.06 7.06 0.78
CA GLU A 83 14.36 6.56 0.32
C GLU A 83 15.00 5.55 1.28
N GLU A 84 14.70 5.64 2.58
CA GLU A 84 15.16 4.67 3.57
C GLU A 84 14.40 3.34 3.41
N ILE A 85 13.09 3.39 3.18
CA ILE A 85 12.25 2.21 2.99
C ILE A 85 12.56 1.53 1.66
N ASN A 86 12.67 2.29 0.57
CA ASN A 86 13.06 1.77 -0.73
C ASN A 86 14.39 1.00 -0.66
N ALA A 87 15.40 1.53 0.03
CA ALA A 87 16.67 0.85 0.21
C ALA A 87 16.56 -0.46 1.02
N LEU A 88 15.62 -0.55 1.97
CA LEU A 88 15.35 -1.76 2.74
C LEU A 88 14.60 -2.81 1.91
N VAL A 89 13.63 -2.39 1.09
CA VAL A 89 12.90 -3.25 0.16
C VAL A 89 13.88 -3.87 -0.84
N ASP A 90 14.72 -3.06 -1.46
CA ASP A 90 15.77 -3.52 -2.40
C ASP A 90 16.71 -4.56 -1.78
N ALA A 91 17.03 -4.42 -0.49
CA ALA A 91 17.91 -5.34 0.21
C ALA A 91 17.21 -6.66 0.62
N GLN A 92 15.89 -6.63 0.81
CA GLN A 92 15.12 -7.73 1.40
C GLN A 92 14.42 -8.59 0.34
N TYR A 93 14.00 -7.99 -0.77
CA TYR A 93 13.26 -8.67 -1.83
C TYR A 93 14.18 -9.09 -2.97
N GLY A 94 14.02 -10.34 -3.43
CA GLY A 94 14.68 -10.83 -4.63
C GLY A 94 13.95 -10.37 -5.90
N PRO A 95 14.60 -10.51 -7.07
CA PRO A 95 13.94 -10.28 -8.35
C PRO A 95 12.82 -11.31 -8.54
N PRO A 96 11.71 -10.92 -9.19
CA PRO A 96 10.69 -11.87 -9.64
C PRO A 96 11.27 -12.82 -10.69
N GLU A 97 10.74 -14.06 -10.76
CA GLU A 97 11.22 -15.08 -11.70
C GLU A 97 10.77 -14.78 -13.14
N ASP A 98 9.53 -14.31 -13.30
CA ASP A 98 8.87 -14.02 -14.57
C ASP A 98 7.74 -12.97 -14.38
N THR A 99 6.96 -12.73 -15.44
CA THR A 99 5.81 -11.80 -15.40
C THR A 99 4.73 -12.25 -14.41
N ASP A 100 4.52 -13.55 -14.24
CA ASP A 100 3.51 -14.06 -13.30
C ASP A 100 3.97 -13.81 -11.86
N GLY A 101 5.27 -13.98 -11.57
CA GLY A 101 5.88 -13.61 -10.30
C GLY A 101 5.73 -12.12 -9.97
N VAL A 102 5.78 -11.22 -10.97
CA VAL A 102 5.47 -9.80 -10.79
C VAL A 102 4.00 -9.60 -10.38
N LEU A 103 3.06 -10.18 -11.12
CA LEU A 103 1.63 -10.03 -10.85
C LEU A 103 1.23 -10.62 -9.50
N TYR A 104 1.80 -11.78 -9.13
CA TYR A 104 1.57 -12.38 -7.81
C TYR A 104 2.08 -11.50 -6.67
N ASP A 105 3.26 -10.89 -6.84
CA ASP A 105 3.81 -10.01 -5.81
C ASP A 105 2.98 -8.73 -5.70
N GLN A 106 2.62 -8.10 -6.81
CA GLN A 106 1.77 -6.92 -6.81
C GLN A 106 0.43 -7.22 -6.11
N LEU A 107 -0.28 -8.27 -6.54
CA LEU A 107 -1.54 -8.68 -5.93
C LEU A 107 -1.42 -8.90 -4.41
N ALA A 108 -0.31 -9.52 -3.97
CA ALA A 108 -0.10 -9.77 -2.55
C ALA A 108 0.10 -8.49 -1.74
N ASN A 109 0.76 -7.46 -2.31
CA ASN A 109 0.96 -6.18 -1.65
C ASN A 109 -0.36 -5.37 -1.59
N GLU A 110 -1.07 -5.24 -2.72
CA GLU A 110 -2.40 -4.59 -2.82
C GLU A 110 -3.39 -5.20 -1.82
N GLU A 111 -3.52 -6.54 -1.81
CA GLU A 111 -4.42 -7.21 -0.86
C GLU A 111 -4.02 -6.99 0.60
N THR A 112 -2.73 -6.79 0.87
CA THR A 112 -2.22 -6.57 2.24
C THR A 112 -2.59 -5.17 2.72
N ALA A 113 -2.40 -4.15 1.87
CA ALA A 113 -2.81 -2.77 2.15
C ALA A 113 -4.34 -2.65 2.26
N TYR A 114 -5.09 -3.21 1.30
CA TYR A 114 -6.56 -3.30 1.37
C TYR A 114 -7.06 -3.86 2.71
N LYS A 115 -6.58 -5.05 3.11
CA LYS A 115 -7.00 -5.69 4.37
C LYS A 115 -6.58 -4.87 5.59
N PHE A 116 -5.41 -4.23 5.53
CA PHE A 116 -4.94 -3.36 6.60
C PHE A 116 -5.89 -2.17 6.81
N TYR A 117 -6.31 -1.50 5.74
CA TYR A 117 -7.26 -0.39 5.84
C TYR A 117 -8.64 -0.83 6.30
N ASP A 118 -9.15 -1.96 5.80
CA ASP A 118 -10.41 -2.56 6.28
C ASP A 118 -10.36 -2.79 7.80
N ASP A 119 -9.32 -3.45 8.31
CA ASP A 119 -9.14 -3.70 9.74
C ASP A 119 -8.95 -2.40 10.55
N LEU A 120 -8.27 -1.39 10.00
CA LEU A 120 -8.03 -0.10 10.67
C LEU A 120 -9.33 0.71 10.79
N ILE A 121 -10.12 0.77 9.72
CA ILE A 121 -11.42 1.43 9.71
C ILE A 121 -12.33 0.79 10.75
N GLU A 122 -12.46 -0.54 10.74
CA GLU A 122 -13.27 -1.27 11.73
C GLU A 122 -12.81 -0.96 13.16
N ALA A 123 -11.50 -0.89 13.39
CA ALA A 123 -10.94 -0.60 14.70
C ALA A 123 -11.22 0.84 15.17
N ILE A 124 -11.15 1.83 14.27
CA ILE A 124 -11.48 3.22 14.57
C ILE A 124 -12.97 3.36 14.83
N GLU A 125 -13.84 2.75 14.01
CA GLU A 125 -15.30 2.79 14.17
C GLU A 125 -15.76 2.16 15.48
N ALA A 126 -15.13 1.05 15.89
CA ALA A 126 -15.40 0.39 17.16
C ALA A 126 -14.86 1.16 18.40
N SER A 127 -14.03 2.18 18.20
CA SER A 127 -13.44 2.98 19.27
C SER A 127 -14.34 4.15 19.68
N ASP A 128 -14.52 4.33 20.99
CA ASP A 128 -15.18 5.50 21.59
C ASP A 128 -14.18 6.63 21.90
N SER A 129 -12.91 6.50 21.51
CA SER A 129 -11.88 7.52 21.78
C SER A 129 -12.08 8.77 20.93
N GLU A 130 -11.78 9.93 21.53
CA GLU A 130 -11.56 11.18 20.82
C GLU A 130 -10.09 11.26 20.39
N PHE A 131 -9.86 11.51 19.11
CA PHE A 131 -8.52 11.70 18.53
C PHE A 131 -8.28 13.19 18.27
N ALA A 132 -7.01 13.60 18.22
CA ALA A 132 -6.65 14.97 17.87
C ALA A 132 -6.99 15.31 16.41
N VAL A 133 -6.91 14.31 15.51
CA VAL A 133 -7.34 14.42 14.12
C VAL A 133 -8.86 14.35 13.99
N ASP A 134 -9.42 15.05 13.00
CA ASP A 134 -10.85 14.97 12.69
C ASP A 134 -11.24 13.54 12.25
N ARG A 135 -12.17 12.93 12.98
CA ARG A 135 -12.56 11.53 12.77
C ARG A 135 -13.31 11.30 11.46
N GLU A 136 -14.08 12.28 11.00
CA GLU A 136 -14.83 12.17 9.74
C GLU A 136 -13.85 12.18 8.57
N ARG A 137 -12.92 13.15 8.53
CA ARG A 137 -11.85 13.20 7.53
C ARG A 137 -10.98 11.96 7.56
N LEU A 138 -10.57 11.50 8.75
CA LEU A 138 -9.76 10.27 8.88
C LEU A 138 -10.46 9.06 8.25
N LEU A 139 -11.73 8.83 8.57
CA LEU A 139 -12.47 7.70 8.05
C LEU A 139 -12.81 7.85 6.56
N GLU A 140 -13.03 9.08 6.08
CA GLU A 140 -13.21 9.36 4.66
C GLU A 140 -11.94 9.00 3.88
N THR A 141 -10.78 9.53 4.28
CA THR A 141 -9.49 9.21 3.64
C THR A 141 -9.23 7.71 3.63
N LEU A 142 -9.31 7.03 4.79
CA LEU A 142 -9.02 5.61 4.87
C LEU A 142 -9.96 4.75 4.01
N ARG A 143 -11.24 5.12 3.89
CA ARG A 143 -12.19 4.39 3.04
C ARG A 143 -11.91 4.59 1.56
N THR A 144 -11.45 5.77 1.17
CA THR A 144 -10.99 6.03 -0.20
C THR A 144 -9.78 5.14 -0.52
N LEU A 145 -8.74 5.18 0.33
CA LEU A 145 -7.56 4.31 0.17
C LEU A 145 -7.95 2.84 0.07
N ARG A 146 -8.82 2.36 0.98
CA ARG A 146 -9.32 0.97 0.95
C ARG A 146 -9.97 0.60 -0.38
N GLU A 147 -10.75 1.49 -1.00
CA GLU A 147 -11.40 1.16 -2.27
C GLU A 147 -10.41 1.21 -3.42
N GLU A 148 -9.49 2.19 -3.45
CA GLU A 148 -8.39 2.30 -4.42
C GLU A 148 -7.54 1.00 -4.41
N GLU A 149 -7.04 0.56 -3.25
CA GLU A 149 -6.29 -0.72 -3.10
C GLU A 149 -7.09 -1.96 -3.51
N LYS A 150 -8.41 -1.92 -3.31
CA LYS A 150 -9.29 -3.02 -3.72
C LYS A 150 -9.44 -3.04 -5.24
N GLU A 151 -9.59 -1.89 -5.87
CA GLU A 151 -9.63 -1.75 -7.32
C GLU A 151 -8.30 -2.21 -7.94
N GLY A 152 -7.16 -1.83 -7.35
CA GLY A 152 -5.83 -2.31 -7.75
C GLY A 152 -5.71 -3.84 -7.69
N ALA A 153 -6.10 -4.46 -6.57
CA ALA A 153 -6.12 -5.92 -6.44
C ALA A 153 -7.06 -6.62 -7.45
N GLU A 154 -8.22 -6.02 -7.73
CA GLU A 154 -9.17 -6.51 -8.74
C GLU A 154 -8.55 -6.44 -10.15
N GLU A 155 -7.89 -5.32 -10.50
CA GLU A 155 -7.24 -5.15 -11.81
C GLU A 155 -6.12 -6.18 -12.05
N VAL A 156 -5.24 -6.39 -11.06
CA VAL A 156 -4.20 -7.42 -11.15
C VAL A 156 -4.82 -8.80 -11.37
N THR A 157 -5.89 -9.13 -10.62
CA THR A 157 -6.60 -10.40 -10.74
C THR A 157 -7.17 -10.58 -12.15
N GLU A 158 -7.80 -9.55 -12.70
CA GLU A 158 -8.36 -9.62 -14.05
C GLU A 158 -7.29 -9.84 -15.12
N ILE A 159 -6.12 -9.19 -15.00
CA ILE A 159 -4.98 -9.44 -15.90
C ILE A 159 -4.54 -10.90 -15.81
N MET A 160 -4.37 -11.42 -14.60
CA MET A 160 -3.97 -12.82 -14.38
C MET A 160 -4.98 -13.80 -14.99
N GLU A 161 -6.28 -13.55 -14.85
CA GLU A 161 -7.34 -14.38 -15.44
C GLU A 161 -7.32 -14.37 -16.97
N ARG A 162 -7.01 -13.22 -17.60
CA ARG A 162 -6.87 -13.11 -19.07
C ARG A 162 -5.66 -13.88 -19.62
N ARG A 163 -4.64 -14.08 -18.79
CA ARG A 163 -3.38 -14.76 -19.14
C ARG A 163 -3.42 -16.29 -18.96
N ALA A 164 -4.34 -16.81 -18.14
CA ALA A 164 -4.49 -18.23 -17.79
C ALA A 164 -5.09 -19.10 -18.92
#